data_AF-A0A5C8K3W5-F1
#
_entry.id   AF-A0A5C8K3W5-F1
#
_cell.length_a   1.000
_cell.length_b   1.000
_cell.length_c   1.000
_cell.angle_alpha   90.00
_cell.angle_beta   90.00
_cell.angle_gamma   90.00
#
_symmetry.space_group_name_H-M   'P 1'
#
loop_
_entity.id
_entity.type
_entity.pdbx_description
1 polymer ?
#
loop_
_entity_poly.entity_id
_entity_poly.type
_entity_poly.pdbx_seq_one_letter_code
_entity_poly.pdbx_strand_id
1 'polypeptide(L)'
;MITFFTFCLFGMIGLHVYLSIEHGIFRASELLPMNSHNPFDFRELFKSFHSDAIYLCASLFSGLIYYGFICEALTLPISLTLGASLILSVYDFKSHQFPVFLWLFFAVILAIFYPVPVTFWAWFILAILAEIFPLKIGAGDFLYLALVSFSMSFIQSVWLIQFASLFGIIGFIFGKEKEIAFVPYLTIGYLMTLLLVQNHLL
;
A
#
# COMPACT_ATOMS: atom_id res chain seq x y z
N MET A 1 -18.22 -7.01 -17.85
CA MET A 1 -17.11 -6.10 -18.23
C MET A 1 -16.27 -5.69 -17.02
N ILE A 2 -16.89 -5.23 -15.93
CA ILE A 2 -16.22 -4.81 -14.69
C ILE A 2 -15.42 -5.96 -14.04
N THR A 3 -16.00 -7.16 -13.89
CA THR A 3 -15.34 -8.33 -13.28
C THR A 3 -14.09 -8.78 -14.05
N PHE A 4 -14.11 -8.67 -15.38
CA PHE A 4 -12.97 -9.00 -16.25
C PHE A 4 -11.84 -7.96 -16.13
N PHE A 5 -12.19 -6.68 -16.04
CA PHE A 5 -11.23 -5.61 -15.79
C PHE A 5 -10.57 -5.75 -14.41
N THR A 6 -11.35 -6.06 -13.36
CA THR A 6 -10.82 -6.35 -12.02
C THR A 6 -9.92 -7.59 -12.02
N PHE A 7 -10.32 -8.66 -12.73
CA PHE A 7 -9.48 -9.86 -12.91
C PHE A 7 -8.14 -9.56 -13.58
N CYS A 8 -8.14 -8.79 -14.67
CA CYS A 8 -6.90 -8.36 -15.34
C CYS A 8 -6.04 -7.47 -14.43
N LEU A 9 -6.65 -6.55 -13.68
CA LEU A 9 -5.89 -5.65 -12.80
C LEU A 9 -5.25 -6.41 -11.63
N PHE A 10 -6.00 -7.25 -10.92
CA PHE A 10 -5.45 -8.08 -9.85
C PHE A 10 -4.48 -9.14 -10.37
N GLY A 11 -4.73 -9.69 -11.56
CA GLY A 11 -3.80 -10.56 -12.27
C GLY A 11 -2.49 -9.86 -12.64
N MET A 12 -2.55 -8.60 -13.10
CA MET A 12 -1.35 -7.78 -13.37
C MET A 12 -0.63 -7.37 -12.09
N ILE A 13 -1.33 -7.11 -11.00
CA ILE A 13 -0.74 -6.82 -9.69
C ILE A 13 -0.03 -8.06 -9.15
N GLY A 14 -0.68 -9.22 -9.19
CA GLY A 14 -0.10 -10.51 -8.82
C GLY A 14 1.09 -10.87 -9.71
N LEU A 15 1.00 -10.64 -11.03
CA LEU A 15 2.07 -10.89 -11.99
C LEU A 15 3.24 -9.91 -11.82
N HIS A 16 2.99 -8.64 -11.54
CA HIS A 16 4.05 -7.66 -11.32
C HIS A 16 4.78 -7.91 -9.99
N VAL A 17 4.05 -8.29 -8.93
CA VAL A 17 4.64 -8.76 -7.66
C VAL A 17 5.41 -10.07 -7.88
N TYR A 18 4.87 -11.01 -8.64
CA TYR A 18 5.51 -12.29 -8.98
C TYR A 18 6.76 -12.13 -9.86
N LEU A 19 6.72 -11.28 -10.88
CA LEU A 19 7.88 -10.96 -11.71
C LEU A 19 8.97 -10.23 -10.91
N SER A 20 8.56 -9.44 -9.91
CA SER A 20 9.50 -8.82 -8.97
C SER A 20 10.14 -9.84 -8.02
N ILE A 21 9.47 -10.97 -7.73
CA ILE A 21 10.02 -12.13 -7.01
C ILE A 21 11.01 -12.89 -7.92
N GLU A 22 10.64 -13.22 -9.16
CA GLU A 22 11.52 -13.93 -10.09
C GLU A 22 12.80 -13.14 -10.42
N HIS A 23 12.69 -11.83 -10.70
CA HIS A 23 13.86 -11.00 -10.98
C HIS A 23 14.75 -10.79 -9.75
N GLY A 24 14.20 -10.86 -8.54
CA GLY A 24 14.97 -10.84 -7.28
C GLY A 24 15.71 -12.15 -7.01
N ILE A 25 15.04 -13.29 -7.22
CA ILE A 25 15.59 -14.64 -7.04
C ILE A 25 16.70 -14.93 -8.06
N PHE A 26 16.53 -14.54 -9.33
CA PHE A 26 17.57 -14.69 -10.36
C PHE A 26 18.82 -13.87 -10.08
N ARG A 27 18.67 -12.66 -9.51
CA ARG A 27 19.82 -11.84 -9.12
C ARG A 27 20.56 -12.38 -7.90
N ALA A 28 19.84 -12.96 -6.92
CA ALA A 28 20.45 -13.55 -5.74
C ALA A 28 21.27 -14.80 -6.07
N SER A 29 20.85 -15.61 -7.05
CA SER A 29 21.62 -16.77 -7.52
C SER A 29 22.83 -16.38 -8.39
N GLU A 30 22.78 -15.26 -9.10
CA GLU A 30 23.91 -14.72 -9.88
C GLU A 30 24.93 -13.92 -9.02
N LEU A 31 24.49 -13.35 -7.89
CA LEU A 31 25.30 -12.55 -6.96
C LEU A 31 25.91 -13.35 -5.81
N LEU A 32 25.88 -14.69 -5.86
CA LEU A 32 26.78 -15.52 -5.07
C LEU A 32 28.06 -15.77 -5.88
N PRO A 33 29.07 -14.87 -5.86
CA PRO A 33 30.40 -15.31 -6.23
C PRO A 33 30.76 -16.41 -5.23
N MET A 34 31.06 -17.61 -5.72
CA MET A 34 31.68 -18.71 -4.95
C MET A 34 33.09 -18.34 -4.42
N ASN A 35 33.38 -17.06 -4.19
CA ASN A 35 34.70 -16.57 -3.87
C ASN A 35 34.71 -15.31 -2.97
N SER A 36 33.66 -15.08 -2.16
CA SER A 36 33.77 -14.11 -1.06
C SER A 36 34.43 -14.78 0.15
N HIS A 37 35.42 -14.11 0.74
CA HIS A 37 36.27 -14.65 1.82
C HIS A 37 35.57 -14.85 3.18
N ASN A 38 34.23 -14.89 3.23
CA ASN A 38 33.47 -15.34 4.40
C ASN A 38 32.15 -16.01 3.95
N PRO A 39 32.01 -17.34 4.06
CA PRO A 39 30.87 -18.09 3.52
C PRO A 39 29.55 -17.92 4.31
N PHE A 40 29.47 -16.98 5.25
CA PHE A 40 28.34 -16.84 6.18
C PHE A 40 28.10 -15.37 6.60
N ASP A 41 27.91 -14.47 5.63
CA ASP A 41 27.33 -13.17 5.97
C ASP A 41 25.80 -13.27 6.05
N PHE A 42 25.31 -13.66 7.23
CA PHE A 42 23.88 -13.80 7.52
C PHE A 42 23.07 -12.52 7.30
N ARG A 43 23.72 -11.34 7.27
CA ARG A 43 22.99 -10.07 7.05
C ARG A 43 22.47 -9.95 5.63
N GLU A 44 23.24 -10.33 4.62
CA GLU A 44 22.79 -10.25 3.23
C GLU A 44 21.73 -11.31 2.93
N LEU A 45 21.90 -12.52 3.46
CA LEU A 45 20.90 -13.58 3.37
C LEU A 45 19.60 -13.18 4.08
N PHE A 46 19.69 -12.61 5.29
CA PHE A 46 18.53 -12.14 6.05
C PHE A 46 17.82 -10.97 5.34
N LYS A 47 18.57 -10.07 4.70
CA LYS A 47 18.00 -8.97 3.91
C LYS A 47 17.30 -9.48 2.65
N SER A 48 17.82 -10.53 2.00
CA SER A 48 17.13 -11.24 0.91
C SER A 48 15.84 -11.89 1.42
N PHE A 49 15.92 -12.73 2.45
CA PHE A 49 14.75 -13.41 3.04
C PHE A 49 13.67 -12.44 3.53
N HIS A 50 14.06 -11.31 4.11
CA HIS A 50 13.13 -10.27 4.57
C HIS A 50 12.41 -9.60 3.40
N SER A 51 13.13 -9.29 2.32
CA SER A 51 12.52 -8.77 1.09
C SER A 51 11.56 -9.79 0.46
N ASP A 52 11.94 -11.07 0.46
CA ASP A 52 11.11 -12.15 -0.11
C ASP A 52 9.83 -12.38 0.72
N ALA A 53 9.92 -12.28 2.04
CA ALA A 53 8.77 -12.39 2.94
C ALA A 53 7.75 -11.25 2.72
N ILE A 54 8.21 -10.01 2.49
CA ILE A 54 7.32 -8.86 2.22
C ILE A 54 6.50 -9.10 0.95
N TYR A 55 7.14 -9.58 -0.12
CA TYR A 55 6.44 -9.89 -1.38
C TYR A 55 5.50 -11.09 -1.27
N LEU A 56 5.90 -12.12 -0.50
CA LEU A 56 5.02 -13.25 -0.22
C LEU A 56 3.78 -12.81 0.55
N CYS A 57 3.94 -12.00 1.60
CA CYS A 57 2.81 -11.44 2.35
C CYS A 57 1.92 -10.57 1.47
N ALA A 58 2.50 -9.69 0.65
CA ALA A 58 1.75 -8.85 -0.27
C ALA A 58 0.96 -9.67 -1.32
N SER A 59 1.56 -10.74 -1.85
CA SER A 59 0.89 -11.62 -2.82
C SER A 59 -0.27 -12.40 -2.18
N LEU A 60 -0.10 -12.94 -0.97
CA LEU A 60 -1.18 -13.58 -0.21
C LEU A 60 -2.33 -12.59 0.07
N PHE A 61 -2.01 -11.37 0.50
CA PHE A 61 -3.02 -10.35 0.78
C PHE A 61 -3.77 -9.93 -0.50
N SER A 62 -3.07 -9.82 -1.63
CA SER A 62 -3.69 -9.54 -2.92
C SER A 62 -4.68 -10.65 -3.35
N GLY A 63 -4.34 -11.90 -3.08
CA GLY A 63 -5.23 -13.04 -3.29
C GLY A 63 -6.49 -12.98 -2.41
N LEU A 64 -6.35 -12.58 -1.15
CA LEU A 64 -7.48 -12.39 -0.23
C LEU A 64 -8.41 -11.25 -0.69
N ILE A 65 -7.87 -10.14 -1.17
CA ILE A 65 -8.67 -9.03 -1.71
C ILE A 65 -9.45 -9.51 -2.94
N TYR A 66 -8.80 -10.23 -3.85
CA TYR A 66 -9.45 -10.78 -5.03
C TYR A 66 -10.58 -11.77 -4.65
N TYR A 67 -10.31 -12.67 -3.70
CA TYR A 67 -11.32 -13.59 -3.18
C TYR A 67 -12.51 -12.84 -2.58
N GLY A 68 -12.26 -11.82 -1.74
CA GLY A 68 -13.31 -10.98 -1.16
C GLY A 68 -14.14 -10.22 -2.20
N PHE A 69 -13.53 -9.81 -3.31
CA PHE A 69 -14.24 -9.19 -4.43
C PHE A 69 -15.15 -10.19 -5.16
N ILE A 70 -14.67 -11.41 -5.42
CA ILE A 70 -15.46 -12.46 -6.09
C ILE A 70 -16.64 -12.92 -5.23
N CYS A 71 -16.47 -12.98 -3.90
CA CYS A 71 -17.55 -13.28 -2.97
C CYS A 71 -18.50 -12.10 -2.72
N GLU A 72 -18.34 -10.99 -3.45
CA GLU A 72 -19.13 -9.74 -3.30
C GLU A 72 -19.05 -9.10 -1.90
N ALA A 73 -18.10 -9.54 -1.06
CA ALA A 73 -17.85 -8.98 0.27
C ALA A 73 -17.14 -7.61 0.19
N LEU A 74 -16.42 -7.34 -0.90
CA LEU A 74 -15.73 -6.08 -1.16
C LEU A 74 -16.27 -5.45 -2.44
N THR A 75 -16.62 -4.16 -2.38
CA THR A 75 -16.98 -3.37 -3.57
C THR A 75 -15.75 -3.05 -4.41
N LEU A 76 -15.96 -2.68 -5.67
CA LEU A 76 -14.85 -2.32 -6.56
C LEU A 76 -13.97 -1.19 -6.01
N PRO A 77 -14.50 -0.04 -5.51
CA PRO A 77 -13.68 1.04 -4.97
C PRO A 77 -12.81 0.55 -3.82
N ILE A 78 -13.38 -0.26 -2.92
CA ILE A 78 -12.67 -0.84 -1.79
C ILE A 78 -11.53 -1.74 -2.28
N SER A 79 -11.81 -2.66 -3.21
CA SER A 79 -10.83 -3.62 -3.71
C SER A 79 -9.64 -2.92 -4.40
N LEU A 80 -9.92 -1.93 -5.25
CA LEU A 80 -8.88 -1.17 -5.95
C LEU A 80 -8.05 -0.32 -4.99
N THR A 81 -8.69 0.36 -4.05
CA THR A 81 -7.99 1.14 -3.03
C THR A 81 -7.12 0.23 -2.15
N LEU A 82 -7.60 -0.97 -1.77
CA LEU A 82 -6.78 -1.95 -1.03
C LEU A 82 -5.59 -2.45 -1.85
N GLY A 83 -5.79 -2.77 -3.13
CA GLY A 83 -4.71 -3.18 -4.02
C GLY A 83 -3.65 -2.09 -4.19
N ALA A 84 -4.09 -0.84 -4.39
CA ALA A 84 -3.20 0.32 -4.43
C ALA A 84 -2.45 0.52 -3.10
N SER A 85 -3.13 0.35 -1.97
CA SER A 85 -2.54 0.47 -0.63
C SER A 85 -1.39 -0.52 -0.41
N LEU A 86 -1.58 -1.78 -0.79
CA LEU A 86 -0.52 -2.79 -0.70
C LEU A 86 0.70 -2.40 -1.53
N ILE A 87 0.48 -1.97 -2.77
CA ILE A 87 1.60 -1.62 -3.66
C ILE A 87 2.32 -0.40 -3.13
N LEU A 88 1.59 0.66 -2.79
CA LEU A 88 2.15 1.88 -2.23
C LEU A 88 2.92 1.59 -0.93
N SER A 89 2.41 0.73 -0.06
CA SER A 89 3.08 0.29 1.16
C SER A 89 4.39 -0.46 0.89
N VAL A 90 4.45 -1.33 -0.13
CA VAL A 90 5.67 -2.05 -0.49
C VAL A 90 6.72 -1.10 -1.08
N TYR A 91 6.30 -0.13 -1.90
CA TYR A 91 7.19 0.89 -2.46
C TYR A 91 7.73 1.85 -1.39
N ASP A 92 6.88 2.28 -0.47
CA ASP A 92 7.23 3.18 0.64
C ASP A 92 8.28 2.52 1.56
N PHE A 93 8.13 1.22 1.85
CA PHE A 93 9.07 0.46 2.66
C PHE A 93 10.46 0.28 1.99
N LYS A 94 10.52 0.23 0.65
CA LYS A 94 11.78 -0.03 -0.07
C LYS A 94 12.56 1.22 -0.46
N SER A 95 11.84 2.28 -0.81
CA SER A 95 12.44 3.45 -1.46
C SER A 95 12.22 4.76 -0.70
N HIS A 96 11.40 4.75 0.36
CA HIS A 96 10.98 5.94 1.12
C HIS A 96 10.47 7.09 0.22
N GLN A 97 10.02 6.78 -1.00
CA GLN A 97 9.51 7.73 -1.97
C GLN A 97 8.12 7.28 -2.41
N PHE A 98 7.15 8.18 -2.30
CA PHE A 98 5.78 7.92 -2.71
C PHE A 98 5.68 7.90 -4.25
N PRO A 99 5.32 6.78 -4.90
CA PRO A 99 5.30 6.69 -6.35
C PRO A 99 4.02 7.33 -6.91
N VAL A 100 4.06 8.65 -7.12
CA VAL A 100 2.91 9.46 -7.59
C VAL A 100 2.29 8.93 -8.87
N PHE A 101 3.08 8.40 -9.81
CA PHE A 101 2.56 7.80 -11.04
C PHE A 101 1.65 6.59 -10.79
N LEU A 102 2.00 5.74 -9.82
CA LEU A 102 1.21 4.57 -9.47
C LEU A 102 -0.09 5.00 -8.78
N TRP A 103 -0.01 5.98 -7.88
CA TRP A 103 -1.20 6.60 -7.30
C TRP A 103 -2.14 7.17 -8.37
N LEU A 104 -1.60 7.93 -9.33
CA LEU A 104 -2.38 8.56 -10.40
C LEU A 104 -3.10 7.52 -11.25
N PHE A 105 -2.45 6.41 -11.56
CA PHE A 105 -3.06 5.31 -12.31
C PHE A 105 -4.32 4.77 -11.61
N PHE A 106 -4.25 4.48 -10.31
CA PHE A 106 -5.42 4.01 -9.55
C PHE A 106 -6.49 5.10 -9.40
N ALA A 107 -6.10 6.35 -9.13
CA ALA A 107 -7.03 7.47 -8.99
C ALA A 107 -7.82 7.72 -10.27
N VAL A 108 -7.16 7.69 -11.44
CA VAL A 108 -7.82 7.85 -12.75
C VAL A 108 -8.78 6.69 -13.02
N ILE A 109 -8.37 5.45 -12.77
CA ILE A 109 -9.25 4.30 -12.92
C ILE A 109 -10.51 4.46 -12.06
N LEU A 110 -10.36 4.80 -10.78
CA LEU A 110 -11.49 5.02 -9.89
C LEU A 110 -12.40 6.16 -10.38
N ALA A 111 -11.81 7.28 -10.84
CA ALA A 111 -12.56 8.43 -11.36
C ALA A 111 -13.33 8.13 -12.67
N ILE A 112 -12.89 7.15 -13.46
CA ILE A 112 -13.62 6.70 -14.66
C ILE A 112 -14.90 5.93 -14.27
N PHE A 113 -14.82 5.11 -13.23
CA PHE A 113 -15.93 4.24 -12.83
C PHE A 113 -16.85 4.85 -11.76
N TYR A 114 -16.37 5.82 -10.98
CA TYR A 114 -17.07 6.42 -9.86
C TYR A 114 -16.96 7.95 -9.88
N PRO A 115 -18.02 8.67 -9.46
CA PRO A 115 -17.93 10.12 -9.31
C PRO A 115 -16.86 10.47 -8.27
N VAL A 116 -16.07 11.50 -8.57
CA VAL A 116 -15.03 11.99 -7.65
C VAL A 116 -15.70 12.69 -6.46
N PRO A 117 -15.53 12.19 -5.21
CA PRO A 117 -16.18 12.78 -4.06
C PRO A 117 -15.54 14.12 -3.67
N VAL A 118 -16.29 15.00 -3.02
CA VAL A 118 -15.78 16.32 -2.57
C VAL A 118 -14.58 16.16 -1.63
N THR A 119 -14.58 15.11 -0.81
CA THR A 119 -13.48 14.75 0.09
C THR A 119 -12.17 14.47 -0.65
N PHE A 120 -12.23 13.87 -1.85
CA PHE A 120 -11.05 13.66 -2.69
C PHE A 120 -10.33 14.99 -2.97
N TRP A 121 -11.08 16.00 -3.39
CA TRP A 121 -10.52 17.32 -3.71
C TRP A 121 -9.94 18.02 -2.47
N ALA A 122 -10.58 17.87 -1.31
CA ALA A 122 -10.07 18.43 -0.06
C ALA A 122 -8.69 17.85 0.30
N TRP A 123 -8.54 16.52 0.25
CA TRP A 123 -7.24 15.87 0.51
C TRP A 123 -6.20 16.16 -0.57
N PHE A 124 -6.62 16.23 -1.83
CA PHE A 124 -5.71 16.54 -2.93
C PHE A 124 -5.14 17.97 -2.84
N ILE A 125 -5.96 18.95 -2.46
CA ILE A 125 -5.50 20.32 -2.21
C ILE A 125 -4.52 20.35 -1.02
N LEU A 126 -4.79 19.60 0.04
CA LEU A 126 -3.87 19.46 1.18
C LEU A 126 -2.55 18.82 0.77
N ALA A 127 -2.56 17.84 -0.13
CA ALA A 127 -1.35 17.23 -0.67
C ALA A 127 -0.49 18.24 -1.42
N ILE A 128 -1.10 19.06 -2.29
CA ILE A 128 -0.41 20.14 -2.99
C ILE A 128 0.15 21.16 -1.99
N LEU A 129 -0.63 21.52 -0.97
CA LEU A 129 -0.20 22.46 0.07
C LEU A 129 0.99 21.90 0.87
N ALA A 130 1.01 20.61 1.16
CA ALA A 130 2.11 19.93 1.85
C ALA A 130 3.39 19.83 1.01
N GLU A 131 3.28 19.85 -0.31
CA GLU A 131 4.43 19.90 -1.22
C GLU A 131 5.01 21.33 -1.29
N ILE A 132 4.14 22.34 -1.32
CA ILE A 132 4.56 23.75 -1.45
C ILE A 132 5.09 24.31 -0.13
N PHE A 133 4.42 23.98 0.99
CA PHE A 133 4.81 24.44 2.31
C PHE A 133 5.57 23.33 3.04
N PRO A 134 6.74 23.60 3.66
CA PRO A 134 7.56 22.59 4.33
C PRO A 134 6.94 22.17 5.67
N LEU A 135 5.77 21.52 5.62
CA LEU A 135 4.97 21.11 6.78
C LEU A 135 5.56 19.88 7.50
N LYS A 136 6.72 19.37 7.07
CA LYS A 136 7.36 18.13 7.57
C LYS A 136 6.47 16.88 7.49
N ILE A 137 5.32 16.98 6.84
CA ILE A 137 4.38 15.89 6.57
C ILE A 137 4.54 15.50 5.11
N GLY A 138 4.56 14.20 4.81
CA GLY A 138 4.69 13.72 3.43
C GLY A 138 3.44 14.05 2.61
N ALA A 139 3.60 14.69 1.45
CA ALA A 139 2.50 14.92 0.51
C ALA A 139 1.84 13.60 0.07
N GLY A 140 2.61 12.51 0.05
CA GLY A 140 2.14 11.15 -0.24
C GLY A 140 1.02 10.65 0.68
N ASP A 141 1.04 11.01 1.95
CA ASP A 141 0.03 10.58 2.92
C ASP A 141 -1.34 11.19 2.58
N PHE A 142 -1.36 12.47 2.20
CA PHE A 142 -2.58 13.15 1.75
C PHE A 142 -3.06 12.64 0.39
N LEU A 143 -2.16 12.31 -0.52
CA LEU A 143 -2.52 11.64 -1.77
C LEU A 143 -3.18 10.28 -1.50
N TYR A 144 -2.63 9.49 -0.56
CA TYR A 144 -3.25 8.24 -0.13
C TYR A 144 -4.68 8.45 0.40
N LEU A 145 -4.89 9.46 1.26
CA LEU A 145 -6.22 9.79 1.78
C LEU A 145 -7.20 10.27 0.69
N ALA A 146 -6.70 10.95 -0.34
CA ALA A 146 -7.50 11.27 -1.51
C ALA A 146 -7.97 9.97 -2.20
N LEU A 147 -7.09 8.98 -2.39
CA LEU A 147 -7.47 7.70 -2.98
C LEU A 147 -8.51 6.95 -2.13
N VAL A 148 -8.34 6.94 -0.80
CA VAL A 148 -9.29 6.33 0.15
C VAL A 148 -10.66 7.00 0.12
N SER A 149 -10.75 8.27 -0.27
CA SER A 149 -12.02 8.98 -0.33
C SER A 149 -13.04 8.38 -1.30
N PHE A 150 -12.60 7.60 -2.29
CA PHE A 150 -13.50 6.87 -3.20
C PHE A 150 -14.26 5.73 -2.52
N SER A 151 -13.76 5.20 -1.41
CA SER A 151 -14.37 4.08 -0.68
C SER A 151 -14.92 4.47 0.69
N MET A 152 -14.45 5.58 1.28
CA MET A 152 -14.80 6.00 2.63
C MET A 152 -15.23 7.46 2.73
N SER A 153 -16.06 7.75 3.73
CA SER A 153 -16.47 9.12 4.07
C SER A 153 -15.36 9.88 4.79
N PHE A 154 -15.52 11.21 4.91
CA PHE A 154 -14.57 12.05 5.63
C PHE A 154 -14.34 11.60 7.09
N ILE A 155 -15.42 11.28 7.81
CA ILE A 155 -15.35 10.84 9.21
C ILE A 155 -14.58 9.52 9.32
N GLN A 156 -14.81 8.60 8.38
CA GLN A 156 -14.08 7.33 8.31
C GLN A 156 -12.59 7.56 8.01
N SER A 157 -12.25 8.48 7.09
CA SER A 157 -10.85 8.85 6.85
C SER A 157 -10.18 9.46 8.09
N VAL A 158 -10.89 10.22 8.92
CA VAL A 158 -10.35 10.73 10.18
C VAL A 158 -10.08 9.60 11.17
N TRP A 159 -11.00 8.63 11.32
CA TRP A 159 -10.77 7.44 12.13
C TRP A 159 -9.58 6.61 11.63
N LEU A 160 -9.46 6.46 10.32
CA LEU A 160 -8.32 5.79 9.69
C LEU A 160 -7.00 6.43 10.12
N ILE A 161 -6.90 7.77 10.04
CA ILE A 161 -5.69 8.50 10.47
C ILE A 161 -5.40 8.26 11.95
N GLN A 162 -6.43 8.22 12.81
CA GLN A 162 -6.26 7.93 14.24
C GLN A 162 -5.68 6.54 14.47
N PHE A 163 -6.22 5.51 13.82
CA PHE A 163 -5.68 4.15 13.91
C PHE A 163 -4.26 4.08 13.35
N ALA A 164 -4.02 4.65 12.18
CA ALA A 164 -2.71 4.68 11.55
C ALA A 164 -1.66 5.37 12.44
N SER A 165 -2.00 6.50 13.04
CA SER A 165 -1.14 7.21 13.98
C SER A 165 -0.87 6.40 15.23
N LEU A 166 -1.87 5.71 15.79
CA LEU A 166 -1.70 4.89 16.97
C LEU A 166 -0.74 3.72 16.69
N PHE A 167 -0.95 3.01 15.59
CA PHE A 167 -0.06 1.92 15.16
C PHE A 167 1.34 2.43 14.78
N GLY A 168 1.44 3.62 14.17
CA GLY A 168 2.71 4.27 13.86
C GLY A 168 3.51 4.60 15.12
N ILE A 169 2.87 5.15 16.16
CA ILE A 169 3.52 5.43 17.45
C ILE A 169 3.98 4.14 18.13
N ILE A 170 3.11 3.11 18.17
CA ILE A 170 3.49 1.80 18.70
C ILE A 170 4.68 1.23 17.93
N GLY A 171 4.61 1.25 16.59
CA GLY A 171 5.68 0.82 15.71
C GLY A 171 6.99 1.57 15.94
N PHE A 172 6.94 2.88 16.18
CA PHE A 172 8.11 3.69 16.50
C PHE A 172 8.72 3.37 17.86
N ILE A 173 7.91 3.09 18.88
CA ILE A 173 8.41 2.72 20.22
C ILE A 173 9.14 1.37 20.18
N PHE A 174 8.62 0.41 19.41
CA PHE A 174 9.22 -0.93 19.31
C PHE A 174 10.30 -1.04 18.22
N GLY A 175 10.23 -0.21 17.17
CA GLY A 175 11.17 -0.16 16.07
C GLY A 175 12.39 0.71 16.37
N LYS A 176 13.58 0.31 15.90
CA LYS A 176 14.82 1.10 16.04
C LYS A 176 15.10 1.97 14.81
N GLU A 177 14.14 2.09 13.90
CA GLU A 177 14.26 2.79 12.62
C GLU A 177 14.15 4.31 12.82
N LYS A 178 15.00 5.08 12.13
CA LYS A 178 15.05 6.55 12.24
C LYS A 178 14.00 7.25 11.36
N GLU A 179 13.52 6.60 10.32
CA GLU A 179 12.57 7.16 9.35
C GLU A 179 11.40 6.17 9.18
N ILE A 180 10.20 6.62 9.55
CA ILE A 180 8.99 5.79 9.55
C ILE A 180 8.32 5.89 8.19
N ALA A 181 8.25 4.79 7.46
CA ALA A 181 7.34 4.64 6.32
C ALA A 181 5.89 4.66 6.85
N PHE A 182 5.14 5.73 6.61
CA PHE A 182 3.80 5.93 7.20
C PHE A 182 2.69 5.24 6.40
N VAL A 183 2.88 5.02 5.11
CA VAL A 183 1.88 4.38 4.21
C VAL A 183 1.52 2.94 4.64
N PRO A 184 2.45 2.08 5.11
CA PRO A 184 2.10 0.80 5.71
C PRO A 184 1.13 0.92 6.90
N TYR A 185 1.32 1.90 7.77
CA TYR A 185 0.43 2.13 8.92
C TYR A 185 -0.92 2.70 8.49
N LEU A 186 -0.96 3.55 7.46
CA LEU A 186 -2.20 3.99 6.81
C LEU A 186 -2.99 2.81 6.24
N THR A 187 -2.30 1.83 5.62
CA THR A 187 -2.93 0.61 5.09
C THR A 187 -3.55 -0.24 6.20
N ILE A 188 -2.85 -0.39 7.33
CA ILE A 188 -3.40 -1.08 8.52
C ILE A 188 -4.60 -0.31 9.08
N GLY A 189 -4.49 1.02 9.19
CA GLY A 189 -5.59 1.88 9.63
C GLY A 189 -6.82 1.73 8.73
N TYR A 190 -6.62 1.68 7.41
CA TYR A 190 -7.70 1.52 6.44
C TYR A 190 -8.42 0.17 6.61
N LEU A 191 -7.68 -0.91 6.81
CA LEU A 191 -8.23 -2.23 7.10
C LEU A 191 -9.05 -2.24 8.40
N MET A 192 -8.54 -1.63 9.46
CA MET A 192 -9.23 -1.55 10.74
C MET A 192 -10.53 -0.75 10.64
N THR A 193 -10.48 0.42 10.01
CA THR A 193 -11.69 1.23 9.77
C THR A 193 -12.71 0.47 8.92
N LEU A 194 -12.26 -0.24 7.88
CA LEU A 194 -13.14 -1.02 7.02
C LEU A 194 -13.86 -2.13 7.79
N LEU A 195 -13.15 -2.86 8.64
CA LEU A 195 -13.73 -3.88 9.50
C LEU A 195 -14.76 -3.29 10.47
N LEU A 196 -14.48 -2.13 11.05
CA LEU A 196 -15.41 -1.49 11.99
C LEU A 196 -16.68 -0.98 11.29
N VAL A 197 -16.54 -0.41 10.10
CA VAL A 197 -17.68 0.04 9.28
C VAL A 197 -18.55 -1.15 8.86
N GLN A 198 -17.95 -2.27 8.46
CA GLN A 198 -18.69 -3.50 8.11
C GLN A 198 -19.46 -4.08 9.31
N ASN A 199 -18.93 -3.92 10.52
CA ASN A 199 -19.61 -4.33 11.75
C ASN A 199 -20.61 -3.28 12.29
N HIS A 200 -20.89 -2.21 11.52
CA HIS A 200 -21.78 -1.10 11.90
C HIS A 200 -21.36 -0.36 13.19
N LEU A 201 -20.06 -0.33 13.51
CA LEU A 201 -19.52 0.30 14.71
C LEU A 201 -19.07 1.75 14.48
N LEU A 202 -19.02 2.23 13.22
CA LEU A 202 -18.57 3.56 12.80
C LEU A 202 -19.40 4.12 11.64
#